data_AF-U7PUS3-F1
#
_entry.id   AF-U7PUS3-F1
#
_cell.length_a   1.000
_cell.length_b   1.000
_cell.length_c   1.000
_cell.angle_alpha   90.00
_cell.angle_beta   90.00
_cell.angle_gamma   90.00
#
_symmetry.space_group_name_H-M   'P 1'
#
loop_
_entity.id
_entity.type
_entity.pdbx_description
1 polymer ?
#
loop_
_entity_poly.entity_id
_entity_poly.type
_entity_poly.pdbx_seq_one_letter_code
_entity_poly.pdbx_strand_id
1 'polypeptide(L)'
;MGKSAGLRSGTRYAFSRNFREKGMIRLSTYLRQYKVGDIVDLKTNGAVQKGMPHKVYHGKTGVIYNVAKNAVGVIIYKKVKHRYIEKRLNVRIEHVSPSRSREDFLRRVKTNAALKQKAKAEGTPVQLKRQPVLPRAARTISLDDNAPETVTPIPYDTAI
;
A
#
# COMPACT_ATOMS: atom_id res chain seq x y z
N MET A 1 -32.90 -24.17 -2.19
CA MET A 1 -31.96 -23.53 -3.15
C MET A 1 -30.52 -23.77 -2.70
N GLY A 2 -29.70 -24.45 -3.50
CA GLY A 2 -28.29 -24.73 -3.19
C GLY A 2 -27.43 -23.46 -3.25
N LYS A 3 -26.52 -23.29 -2.28
CA LYS A 3 -25.59 -22.14 -2.25
C LYS A 3 -24.44 -22.37 -3.24
N SER A 4 -24.14 -21.36 -4.07
CA SER A 4 -23.03 -21.40 -5.02
C SER A 4 -21.70 -21.02 -4.37
N ALA A 5 -20.70 -21.91 -4.46
CA ALA A 5 -19.36 -21.76 -3.90
C ALA A 5 -18.25 -21.66 -4.97
N GLY A 6 -18.57 -21.09 -6.14
CA GLY A 6 -17.60 -20.98 -7.24
C GLY A 6 -16.36 -20.13 -6.89
N LEU A 7 -15.22 -20.44 -7.54
CA LEU A 7 -13.92 -19.78 -7.33
C LEU A 7 -13.96 -18.25 -7.48
N ARG A 8 -14.86 -17.75 -8.34
CA ARG A 8 -15.06 -16.31 -8.62
C ARG A 8 -16.42 -15.80 -8.13
N SER A 9 -17.06 -16.53 -7.21
CA SER A 9 -18.32 -16.09 -6.59
C SER A 9 -18.09 -14.76 -5.85
N GLY A 10 -18.99 -13.78 -6.06
CA GLY A 10 -18.92 -12.47 -5.40
C GLY A 10 -17.80 -11.54 -5.90
N THR A 11 -17.18 -11.78 -7.05
CA THR A 11 -16.08 -10.94 -7.57
C THR A 11 -16.51 -9.97 -8.67
N ARG A 12 -17.81 -9.69 -8.83
CA ARG A 12 -18.37 -8.85 -9.92
C ARG A 12 -17.67 -7.49 -9.99
N TYR A 13 -17.58 -6.78 -8.87
CA TYR A 13 -16.94 -5.46 -8.80
C TYR A 13 -15.45 -5.54 -8.45
N ALA A 14 -15.03 -6.57 -7.68
CA ALA A 14 -13.63 -6.69 -7.28
C ALA A 14 -12.68 -6.96 -8.47
N PHE A 15 -13.16 -7.66 -9.50
CA PHE A 15 -12.36 -7.99 -10.69
C PHE A 15 -12.75 -7.18 -11.92
N SER A 16 -13.68 -6.22 -11.80
CA SER A 16 -14.00 -5.34 -12.92
C SER A 16 -12.81 -4.44 -13.23
N ARG A 17 -12.68 -4.05 -14.49
CA ARG A 17 -11.75 -2.98 -14.89
C ARG A 17 -12.31 -1.64 -14.45
N ASN A 18 -11.42 -0.73 -14.03
CA ASN A 18 -11.81 0.62 -13.67
C ASN A 18 -12.42 1.37 -14.86
N PHE A 19 -13.20 2.41 -14.55
CA PHE A 19 -13.80 3.28 -15.54
C PHE A 19 -12.73 3.90 -16.44
N ARG A 20 -12.94 3.86 -17.77
CA ARG A 20 -11.99 4.35 -18.80
C ARG A 20 -10.58 3.73 -18.75
N GLU A 21 -10.41 2.58 -18.08
CA GLU A 21 -9.14 1.81 -18.06
C GLU A 21 -9.31 0.40 -18.66
N LYS A 22 -10.27 0.21 -19.57
CA LYS A 22 -10.45 -1.04 -20.32
C LYS A 22 -9.46 -1.10 -21.49
N GLY A 23 -9.13 -2.32 -21.95
CA GLY A 23 -8.25 -2.54 -23.10
C GLY A 23 -6.84 -3.00 -22.72
N MET A 24 -5.85 -2.55 -23.48
CA MET A 24 -4.46 -3.00 -23.39
C MET A 24 -3.82 -2.62 -22.04
N ILE A 25 -3.05 -3.54 -21.47
CA ILE A 25 -2.26 -3.31 -20.25
C ILE A 25 -1.00 -2.52 -20.63
N ARG A 26 -0.67 -1.50 -19.83
CA ARG A 26 0.54 -0.70 -20.01
C ARG A 26 1.79 -1.59 -20.00
N LEU A 27 2.73 -1.35 -20.92
CA LEU A 27 3.96 -2.14 -21.05
C LEU A 27 4.84 -2.09 -19.79
N SER A 28 4.75 -1.02 -19.00
CA SER A 28 5.47 -0.89 -17.72
C SER A 28 5.14 -2.01 -16.72
N THR A 29 3.99 -2.67 -16.84
CA THR A 29 3.66 -3.84 -16.02
C THR A 29 4.57 -5.03 -16.35
N TYR A 30 4.88 -5.26 -17.63
CA TYR A 30 5.70 -6.38 -18.09
C TYR A 30 7.21 -6.11 -18.00
N LEU A 31 7.61 -4.85 -18.17
CA LEU A 31 9.02 -4.44 -18.09
C LEU A 31 9.54 -4.37 -16.64
N ARG A 32 8.66 -4.53 -15.64
CA ARG A 32 9.04 -4.43 -14.25
C ARG A 32 9.76 -5.69 -13.78
N GLN A 33 10.96 -5.50 -13.24
CA GLN A 33 11.76 -6.58 -12.69
C GLN A 33 11.30 -6.94 -11.28
N TYR A 34 11.26 -8.25 -11.00
CA TYR A 34 10.93 -8.81 -9.69
C TYR A 34 12.04 -9.76 -9.27
N LYS A 35 12.45 -9.69 -8.00
CA LYS A 35 13.48 -10.56 -7.42
C LYS A 35 12.90 -11.32 -6.24
N VAL A 36 13.57 -12.43 -5.88
CA VAL A 36 13.26 -13.18 -4.66
C VAL A 36 13.50 -12.27 -3.45
N GLY A 37 12.55 -12.24 -2.51
CA GLY A 37 12.58 -11.37 -1.34
C GLY A 37 11.89 -10.01 -1.52
N ASP A 38 11.48 -9.64 -2.73
CA ASP A 38 10.71 -8.41 -2.95
C ASP A 38 9.30 -8.53 -2.34
N ILE A 39 8.83 -7.43 -1.75
CA ILE A 39 7.48 -7.32 -1.19
C ILE A 39 6.53 -6.82 -2.26
N VAL A 40 5.46 -7.58 -2.48
CA VAL A 40 4.49 -7.31 -3.53
C VAL A 40 3.06 -7.34 -3.03
N ASP A 41 2.25 -6.49 -3.61
CA ASP A 41 0.81 -6.43 -3.44
C ASP A 41 0.12 -7.18 -4.57
N LEU A 42 -0.87 -8.00 -4.23
CA LEU A 42 -1.69 -8.73 -5.19
C LEU A 42 -2.96 -7.94 -5.52
N LYS A 43 -3.05 -7.46 -6.75
CA LYS A 43 -4.24 -6.81 -7.28
C LYS A 43 -4.64 -7.47 -8.59
N THR A 44 -5.74 -8.21 -8.55
CA THR A 44 -6.27 -8.93 -9.70
C THR A 44 -6.62 -7.98 -10.85
N ASN A 45 -6.21 -8.34 -12.06
CA ASN A 45 -6.57 -7.67 -13.28
C ASN A 45 -7.54 -8.56 -14.08
N GLY A 46 -8.83 -8.19 -14.12
CA GLY A 46 -9.86 -8.99 -14.79
C GLY A 46 -9.66 -9.21 -16.30
N ALA A 47 -8.83 -8.40 -16.97
CA ALA A 47 -8.53 -8.55 -18.39
C ALA A 47 -7.65 -9.78 -18.69
N VAL A 48 -6.87 -10.24 -17.72
CA VAL A 48 -6.02 -11.44 -17.84
C VAL A 48 -6.58 -12.52 -16.92
N GLN A 49 -7.09 -13.60 -17.50
CA GLN A 49 -7.71 -14.69 -16.73
C GLN A 49 -6.68 -15.71 -16.23
N LYS A 50 -5.53 -15.84 -16.92
CA LYS A 50 -4.48 -16.82 -16.59
C LYS A 50 -3.70 -16.38 -15.35
N GLY A 51 -3.38 -17.32 -14.46
CA GLY A 51 -2.60 -17.04 -13.25
C GLY A 51 -3.25 -16.06 -12.28
N MET A 52 -4.59 -15.92 -12.37
CA MET A 52 -5.38 -15.02 -11.53
C MET A 52 -5.39 -15.52 -10.08
N PRO A 53 -5.11 -14.65 -9.08
CA PRO A 53 -5.20 -15.04 -7.68
C PRO A 53 -6.66 -15.22 -7.26
N HIS A 54 -6.91 -16.16 -6.35
CA HIS A 54 -8.24 -16.32 -5.73
C HIS A 54 -8.63 -15.05 -4.96
N LYS A 55 -9.93 -14.73 -4.90
CA LYS A 55 -10.46 -13.49 -4.28
C LYS A 55 -9.98 -13.21 -2.85
N VAL A 56 -9.68 -14.26 -2.09
CA VAL A 56 -9.14 -14.16 -0.72
C VAL A 56 -7.78 -13.46 -0.67
N TYR A 57 -6.98 -13.59 -1.74
CA TYR A 57 -5.65 -13.00 -1.86
C TYR A 57 -5.68 -11.63 -2.56
N HIS A 58 -6.84 -11.18 -3.04
CA HIS A 58 -6.97 -9.84 -3.61
C HIS A 58 -6.75 -8.78 -2.52
N GLY A 59 -5.91 -7.79 -2.79
CA GLY A 59 -5.52 -6.76 -1.84
C GLY A 59 -4.62 -7.26 -0.70
N LYS A 60 -3.98 -8.42 -0.86
CA LYS A 60 -3.01 -8.95 0.12
C LYS A 60 -1.59 -8.67 -0.34
N THR A 61 -0.73 -8.40 0.63
CA THR A 61 0.71 -8.22 0.44
C THR A 61 1.42 -9.52 0.81
N GLY A 62 2.46 -9.88 0.05
CA GLY A 62 3.28 -11.05 0.29
C GLY A 62 4.72 -10.84 -0.16
N VAL A 63 5.53 -11.89 0.00
CA VAL A 63 6.96 -11.89 -0.37
C VAL A 63 7.19 -12.87 -1.50
N ILE A 64 7.97 -12.48 -2.50
CA ILE A 64 8.32 -13.37 -3.61
C ILE A 64 9.30 -14.45 -3.14
N TYR A 65 8.96 -15.72 -3.37
CA TYR A 65 9.82 -16.87 -3.09
C TYR A 65 10.41 -17.52 -4.35
N ASN A 66 9.75 -17.36 -5.50
CA ASN A 66 10.17 -17.96 -6.77
C ASN A 66 9.84 -17.01 -7.92
N VAL A 67 10.65 -17.05 -8.99
CA VAL A 67 10.45 -16.26 -10.21
C VAL A 67 10.47 -17.20 -11.40
N ALA A 68 9.43 -17.14 -12.23
CA ALA A 68 9.28 -17.91 -13.46
C ALA A 68 9.16 -16.97 -14.67
N LYS A 69 9.14 -17.52 -15.89
CA LYS A 69 9.11 -16.74 -17.15
C LYS A 69 8.07 -15.61 -17.18
N ASN A 70 6.83 -15.91 -16.78
CA ASN A 70 5.69 -14.99 -16.86
C ASN A 70 5.00 -14.76 -15.50
N ALA A 71 5.52 -15.36 -14.43
CA ALA A 71 4.83 -15.46 -13.16
C ALA A 71 5.80 -15.40 -11.99
N VAL A 72 5.27 -15.04 -10.83
CA VAL A 72 5.99 -14.95 -9.58
C VAL A 72 5.27 -15.80 -8.53
N GLY A 73 6.07 -16.54 -7.76
CA GLY A 73 5.62 -17.27 -6.60
C GLY A 73 5.61 -16.34 -5.39
N VAL A 74 4.45 -16.15 -4.76
CA VAL A 74 4.28 -15.26 -3.60
C VAL A 74 3.87 -16.07 -2.37
N ILE A 75 4.55 -15.83 -1.25
CA ILE A 75 4.18 -16.33 0.07
C ILE A 75 3.24 -15.33 0.74
N ILE A 76 2.08 -15.81 1.18
CA ILE A 76 1.09 -15.03 1.94
C ILE A 76 0.61 -15.83 3.14
N TYR A 77 0.49 -15.18 4.30
CA TYR A 77 -0.14 -15.78 5.47
C TYR A 77 -1.67 -15.61 5.41
N LYS A 78 -2.38 -16.74 5.31
CA LYS A 78 -3.84 -16.77 5.37
C LYS A 78 -4.28 -17.18 6.77
N LYS A 79 -5.12 -16.35 7.41
CA LYS A 79 -5.83 -16.74 8.64
C LYS A 79 -6.84 -17.84 8.32
N VAL A 80 -6.73 -18.99 8.99
CA VAL A 80 -7.67 -20.10 8.92
C VAL A 80 -8.08 -20.46 10.35
N LYS A 81 -9.31 -20.07 10.72
CA LYS A 81 -9.81 -20.18 12.10
C LYS A 81 -8.86 -19.49 13.09
N HIS A 82 -8.17 -20.26 13.93
CA HIS A 82 -7.31 -19.78 15.02
C HIS A 82 -5.84 -19.61 14.63
N ARG A 83 -5.41 -20.04 13.44
CA ARG A 83 -3.98 -20.02 13.04
C ARG A 83 -3.74 -19.33 11.70
N TYR A 84 -2.51 -18.86 11.49
CA TYR A 84 -2.03 -18.41 10.20
C TYR A 84 -1.32 -19.57 9.48
N ILE A 85 -1.68 -19.77 8.21
CA ILE A 85 -1.08 -20.81 7.37
C ILE A 85 -0.33 -20.11 6.24
N GLU A 86 0.93 -20.51 6.03
CA GLU A 86 1.70 -20.10 4.87
C GLU A 86 1.03 -20.64 3.59
N LYS A 87 0.72 -19.74 2.67
CA LYS A 87 0.18 -20.09 1.35
C LYS A 87 1.14 -19.62 0.29
N ARG A 88 1.61 -20.58 -0.52
CA ARG A 88 2.40 -20.35 -1.72
C ARG A 88 1.47 -20.24 -2.90
N LEU A 89 1.51 -19.11 -3.59
CA LEU A 89 0.64 -18.80 -4.71
C LEU A 89 1.49 -18.52 -5.95
N ASN A 90 1.10 -19.08 -7.08
CA ASN A 90 1.73 -18.78 -8.37
C ASN A 90 0.85 -17.77 -9.10
N VAL A 91 1.35 -16.55 -9.28
CA VAL A 91 0.59 -15.43 -9.81
C VAL A 91 1.30 -14.83 -11.01
N ARG A 92 0.53 -14.48 -12.03
CA ARG A 92 1.03 -13.75 -13.19
C ARG A 92 1.40 -12.31 -12.87
N ILE A 93 2.41 -11.77 -13.55
CA ILE A 93 2.96 -10.42 -13.31
C ILE A 93 1.89 -9.33 -13.43
N GLU A 94 0.89 -9.53 -14.30
CA GLU A 94 -0.24 -8.62 -14.51
C GLU A 94 -1.14 -8.42 -13.29
N HIS A 95 -1.00 -9.27 -12.27
CA HIS A 95 -1.75 -9.20 -11.00
C HIS A 95 -0.88 -8.82 -9.81
N VAL A 96 0.39 -8.50 -10.04
CA VAL A 96 1.38 -8.18 -9.01
C VAL A 96 1.82 -6.74 -9.19
N SER A 97 1.93 -6.01 -8.09
CA SER A 97 2.55 -4.69 -8.04
C SER A 97 3.51 -4.62 -6.85
N PRO A 98 4.67 -3.98 -6.96
CA PRO A 98 5.57 -3.85 -5.82
C PRO A 98 5.00 -2.90 -4.76
N SER A 99 5.27 -3.21 -3.50
CA SER A 99 4.75 -2.43 -2.37
C SER A 99 5.57 -1.17 -2.12
N ARG A 100 4.92 -0.01 -2.13
CA ARG A 100 5.55 1.30 -1.81
C ARG A 100 6.03 1.39 -0.36
N SER A 101 5.47 0.57 0.53
CA SER A 101 5.86 0.51 1.95
C SER A 101 7.34 0.15 2.13
N ARG A 102 7.85 -0.78 1.31
CA ARG A 102 9.26 -1.20 1.35
C ARG A 102 10.18 -0.13 0.75
N GLU A 103 9.72 0.56 -0.29
CA GLU A 103 10.49 1.62 -0.94
C GLU A 103 10.80 2.77 0.03
N ASP A 104 9.78 3.26 0.76
CA ASP A 104 9.96 4.31 1.77
C ASP A 104 10.92 3.87 2.89
N PHE A 105 10.76 2.63 3.37
CA PHE A 105 11.65 2.07 4.38
C PHE A 105 13.11 2.03 3.89
N LEU A 106 13.36 1.54 2.68
CA LEU A 106 14.71 1.46 2.12
C LEU A 106 15.33 2.84 1.92
N ARG A 107 14.54 3.83 1.49
CA ARG A 107 14.97 5.23 1.38
C ARG A 107 15.41 5.76 2.74
N ARG A 108 14.61 5.55 3.78
CA ARG A 108 14.94 5.95 5.15
C ARG A 108 16.19 5.25 5.69
N VAL A 109 16.38 3.96 5.42
CA VAL A 109 17.60 3.24 5.83
C VAL A 109 18.84 3.92 5.27
N LYS A 110 18.82 4.31 3.98
CA LYS A 110 19.93 5.03 3.33
C LYS A 110 20.14 6.41 3.95
N THR A 111 19.06 7.19 4.14
CA THR A 111 19.15 8.52 4.77
C THR A 111 19.71 8.43 6.19
N ASN A 112 19.25 7.47 6.99
CA ASN A 112 19.72 7.27 8.36
C ASN A 112 21.20 6.87 8.40
N ALA A 113 21.67 6.04 7.45
CA ALA A 113 23.08 5.69 7.34
C ALA A 113 23.95 6.90 7.04
N ALA A 114 23.51 7.76 6.10
CA ALA A 114 24.21 9.01 5.77
C ALA A 114 24.26 9.98 6.96
N LEU A 115 23.13 10.17 7.66
CA LEU A 115 23.08 11.01 8.87
C LEU A 115 23.99 10.48 9.98
N LYS A 116 24.03 9.16 10.18
CA LYS A 116 24.91 8.53 11.18
C LYS A 116 26.38 8.75 10.84
N GLN A 117 26.76 8.64 9.57
CA GLN A 117 28.13 8.88 9.13
C GLN A 117 28.53 10.35 9.30
N LYS A 118 27.64 11.28 8.93
CA LYS A 118 27.85 12.73 9.11
C LYS A 118 27.98 13.11 10.58
N ALA A 119 27.07 12.63 11.43
CA ALA A 119 27.11 12.83 12.87
C ALA A 119 28.41 12.30 13.51
N LYS A 120 28.91 11.16 13.04
CA LYS A 120 30.20 10.62 13.50
C LYS A 120 31.39 11.50 13.09
N ALA A 121 31.35 12.09 11.90
CA ALA A 121 32.41 12.98 11.42
C ALA A 121 32.42 14.35 12.15
N GLU A 122 31.23 14.91 12.40
CA GLU A 122 31.07 16.20 13.10
C GLU A 122 31.16 16.08 14.63
N GLY A 123 31.02 14.86 15.18
CA GLY A 123 31.00 14.62 16.63
C GLY A 123 29.68 15.02 17.31
N THR A 124 28.62 15.31 16.54
CA THR A 124 27.31 15.71 17.07
C THR A 124 26.41 14.48 17.28
N PRO A 125 25.65 14.39 18.39
CA PRO A 125 24.68 13.32 18.57
C PRO A 125 23.47 13.51 17.64
N VAL A 126 23.00 12.42 17.00
CA VAL A 126 21.82 12.44 16.12
C VAL A 126 20.75 11.46 16.56
N GLN A 127 19.50 11.91 16.60
CA GLN A 127 18.35 11.06 16.91
C GLN A 127 17.75 10.43 15.63
N LEU A 128 17.97 9.12 15.44
CA LEU A 128 17.51 8.39 14.24
C LEU A 128 16.10 7.79 14.37
N LYS A 129 15.57 7.71 15.59
CA LYS A 129 14.25 7.16 15.87
C LYS A 129 13.18 8.20 15.54
N ARG A 130 12.12 7.76 14.86
CA ARG A 130 10.93 8.59 14.61
C ARG A 130 10.23 8.89 15.93
N GLN A 131 9.74 10.10 16.07
CA GLN A 131 8.84 10.50 17.15
C GLN A 131 7.42 10.63 16.62
N PRO A 132 6.38 10.34 17.43
CA PRO A 132 5.03 10.76 17.12
C PRO A 132 4.94 12.29 17.09
N VAL A 133 3.80 12.80 16.62
CA VAL A 133 3.51 14.24 16.68
C VAL A 133 3.52 14.67 18.14
N LEU A 134 4.42 15.61 18.47
CA LEU A 134 4.53 16.20 19.80
C LEU A 134 3.46 17.30 19.99
N PRO A 135 3.13 17.67 21.24
CA PRO A 135 2.34 18.85 21.51
C PRO A 135 2.91 20.09 20.80
N ARG A 136 2.03 20.97 20.32
CA ARG A 136 2.45 22.21 19.67
C ARG A 136 3.26 23.05 20.67
N ALA A 137 4.40 23.59 20.22
CA ALA A 137 5.18 24.51 21.03
C ALA A 137 4.41 25.83 21.25
N ALA A 138 4.77 26.54 22.31
CA ALA A 138 4.28 27.90 22.54
C ALA A 138 4.66 28.79 21.35
N ARG A 139 3.70 29.60 20.89
CA ARG A 139 3.90 30.59 19.82
C ARG A 139 3.14 31.86 20.16
N THR A 140 3.74 32.99 19.86
CA THR A 140 3.06 34.30 19.89
C THR A 140 2.37 34.51 18.55
N ILE A 141 1.12 34.98 18.58
CA ILE A 141 0.36 35.36 17.40
C ILE A 141 0.27 36.89 17.42
N SER A 142 0.77 37.57 16.40
CA SER A 142 0.60 39.03 16.26
C SER A 142 -0.85 39.34 15.86
N LEU A 143 -1.37 40.45 16.39
CA LEU A 143 -2.69 41.00 16.11
C LEU A 143 -2.64 42.22 15.18
N ASP A 144 -1.45 42.61 14.69
CA ASP A 144 -1.26 43.88 13.96
C ASP A 144 -2.13 43.95 12.69
N ASP A 145 -2.23 42.85 11.93
CA ASP A 145 -3.07 42.71 10.73
C ASP A 145 -4.16 41.62 10.88
N ASN A 146 -4.39 41.13 12.10
CA ASN A 146 -5.30 40.02 12.36
C ASN A 146 -6.12 40.25 13.63
N ALA A 147 -7.00 41.25 13.56
CA ALA A 147 -7.95 41.53 14.63
C ALA A 147 -8.90 40.33 14.81
N PRO A 148 -9.14 39.86 16.04
CA PRO A 148 -10.04 38.74 16.28
C PRO A 148 -11.48 39.12 15.93
N GLU A 149 -12.12 38.33 15.06
CA GLU A 149 -13.53 38.48 14.73
C GLU A 149 -14.42 37.84 15.79
N THR A 150 -15.32 38.63 16.37
CA THR A 150 -16.34 38.13 17.30
C THR A 150 -17.47 37.46 16.52
N VAL A 151 -17.62 36.15 16.69
CA VAL A 151 -18.69 35.35 16.08
C VAL A 151 -19.83 35.11 17.06
N THR A 152 -21.07 35.25 16.58
CA THR A 152 -22.32 35.00 17.34
C THR A 152 -23.07 33.78 16.78
N PRO A 153 -23.84 33.06 17.60
CA PRO A 153 -24.65 31.94 17.13
C PRO A 153 -25.72 32.41 16.13
N ILE A 154 -25.88 31.65 15.04
CA ILE A 154 -26.85 31.94 13.98
C ILE A 154 -28.26 31.51 14.47
N PRO A 155 -29.31 32.30 14.18
CA PRO A 155 -30.69 31.89 14.48
C PRO A 155 -31.13 30.67 13.66
N TYR A 156 -32.16 29.98 14.15
CA TYR A 156 -32.80 28.88 13.43
C TYR A 156 -33.40 29.37 12.10
N ASP A 157 -33.16 28.62 11.03
CA ASP A 157 -33.68 28.87 9.68
C ASP A 157 -34.36 27.60 9.13
N THR A 158 -35.41 27.79 8.34
CA THR A 158 -36.22 26.75 7.70
C THR A 158 -35.88 26.53 6.23
N ALA A 159 -34.79 27.10 5.71
CA ALA A 159 -34.39 26.91 4.32
C ALA A 159 -34.18 25.41 3.98
N ILE A 160 -34.95 24.94 2.99
CA ILE A 160 -34.86 23.61 2.36
C ILE A 160 -34.17 23.75 1.01
#